data_AF-A0A0C2WRE9-F1
#
_entry.id   AF-A0A0C2WRE9-F1
#
_cell.length_a   1.000
_cell.length_b   1.000
_cell.length_c   1.000
_cell.angle_alpha   90.00
_cell.angle_beta   90.00
_cell.angle_gamma   90.00
#
_symmetry.space_group_name_H-M   'P 1'
#
loop_
_entity.id
_entity.type
_entity.pdbx_description
1 polymer ?
#
loop_
_entity_poly.entity_id
_entity_poly.type
_entity_poly.pdbx_seq_one_letter_code
_entity_poly.pdbx_strand_id
1 'polypeptide(L)'
;MSVIGVTSITLLPIFLELSADITRNADGSSAILWFTGNLNVVPYILVQEALRAGPHGSPPNHMRQGLKFTAILAMVTASFVFFLRGKQERKQIDEAKLKENGINSEC
;
A
#
# COMPACT_ATOMS: atom_id res chain seq x y z
N MET A 1 0.67 14.86 -10.19
CA MET A 1 0.05 13.52 -10.29
C MET A 1 0.95 12.49 -10.96
N SER A 2 1.76 12.85 -11.96
CA SER A 2 2.60 11.89 -12.70
C SER A 2 3.59 11.11 -11.81
N VAL A 3 4.24 11.78 -10.85
CA VAL A 3 5.19 11.11 -9.94
C VAL A 3 4.49 10.03 -9.10
N ILE A 4 3.37 10.38 -8.46
CA ILE A 4 2.58 9.44 -7.66
C ILE A 4 2.15 8.25 -8.53
N GLY A 5 1.62 8.50 -9.72
CA GLY A 5 1.20 7.45 -10.65
C GLY A 5 2.32 6.48 -11.03
N VAL A 6 3.49 7.00 -11.42
CA VAL A 6 4.65 6.17 -11.77
C VAL A 6 5.10 5.32 -10.58
N THR A 7 5.23 5.93 -9.40
CA THR A 7 5.64 5.20 -8.19
C THR A 7 4.62 4.15 -7.75
N SER A 8 3.33 4.42 -7.88
CA SER A 8 2.27 3.48 -7.50
C SER A 8 2.25 2.26 -8.40
N ILE A 9 2.44 2.43 -9.72
CA ILE A 9 2.48 1.31 -10.66
C ILE A 9 3.64 0.38 -10.35
N THR A 10 4.82 0.92 -10.04
CA THR A 10 6.00 0.11 -9.69
C THR A 10 5.85 -0.63 -8.37
N LEU A 11 5.11 -0.07 -7.40
CA LEU A 11 4.91 -0.68 -6.08
C LEU A 11 3.82 -1.75 -6.06
N LEU A 12 2.87 -1.71 -7.00
CA LEU A 12 1.76 -2.65 -7.07
C LEU A 12 2.21 -4.13 -7.08
N PRO A 13 3.09 -4.60 -7.99
CA PRO A 13 3.50 -6.00 -8.00
C PRO A 13 4.21 -6.42 -6.70
N ILE A 14 5.03 -5.53 -6.14
CA ILE A 14 5.74 -5.77 -4.87
C ILE A 14 4.72 -6.01 -3.75
N PHE A 15 3.65 -5.21 -3.70
CA PHE A 15 2.62 -5.34 -2.67
C PHE A 15 1.81 -6.63 -2.81
N LEU A 16 1.49 -7.03 -4.05
CA LEU A 16 0.79 -8.29 -4.33
C LEU A 16 1.62 -9.49 -3.87
N GLU A 17 2.89 -9.55 -4.27
CA GLU A 17 3.79 -10.65 -3.91
C GLU A 17 3.99 -10.73 -2.39
N LEU A 18 4.25 -9.59 -1.74
CA LEU A 18 4.41 -9.54 -0.29
C LEU A 18 3.14 -9.97 0.46
N SER A 19 1.96 -9.57 -0.03
CA SER A 19 0.68 -9.92 0.61
C SER A 19 0.36 -11.41 0.53
N ALA A 20 0.70 -12.05 -0.60
CA ALA A 20 0.54 -13.48 -0.80
C ALA A 20 1.51 -14.27 0.09
N ASP A 21 2.75 -13.79 0.23
CA ASP A 21 3.77 -14.42 1.08
C ASP A 21 3.40 -14.34 2.57
N ILE A 22 2.91 -13.17 3.02
CA ILE A 22 2.45 -12.97 4.41
C ILE A 22 1.24 -13.86 4.74
N THR A 23 0.29 -13.98 3.80
CA THR A 23 -0.97 -14.70 4.04
C THR A 23 -0.84 -16.21 3.80
N ARG A 24 0.20 -16.65 3.07
CA ARG A 24 0.36 -18.02 2.52
C ARG A 24 -0.85 -18.53 1.73
N ASN A 25 -1.69 -17.61 1.25
CA ASN A 25 -2.87 -17.90 0.45
C ASN A 25 -3.13 -16.72 -0.50
N ALA A 26 -2.99 -16.96 -1.79
CA ALA A 26 -3.18 -15.95 -2.83
C ALA A 26 -4.63 -15.44 -2.87
N ASP A 27 -5.61 -16.34 -2.73
CA ASP A 27 -7.03 -15.98 -2.79
C ASP A 27 -7.46 -15.14 -1.57
N GLY A 28 -6.96 -15.51 -0.38
CA GLY A 28 -7.18 -14.73 0.84
C GLY A 28 -6.53 -13.34 0.76
N SER A 29 -5.30 -13.27 0.27
CA SER A 29 -4.59 -12.00 0.12
C SER A 29 -5.26 -11.05 -0.89
N SER A 30 -5.72 -11.58 -2.03
CA SER A 30 -6.39 -10.78 -3.06
C SER A 30 -7.76 -10.27 -2.60
N ALA A 31 -8.54 -11.08 -1.86
CA ALA A 31 -9.80 -10.66 -1.27
C ALA A 31 -9.62 -9.50 -0.26
N ILE A 32 -8.61 -9.61 0.61
CA ILE A 32 -8.29 -8.55 1.59
C ILE A 32 -7.85 -7.28 0.86
N LEU A 33 -6.93 -7.39 -0.11
CA LEU A 33 -6.46 -6.25 -0.89
C LEU A 33 -7.58 -5.55 -1.63
N TRP A 34 -8.49 -6.32 -2.24
CA TRP A 34 -9.65 -5.78 -2.94
C TRP A 34 -10.58 -5.03 -1.99
N PHE A 35 -10.87 -5.63 -0.83
CA PHE A 35 -11.68 -4.99 0.20
C PHE A 35 -11.04 -3.70 0.70
N THR A 36 -9.75 -3.73 1.05
CA THR A 36 -9.01 -2.54 1.49
C THR A 36 -8.96 -1.47 0.40
N GLY A 37 -8.80 -1.86 -0.87
CA GLY A 37 -8.84 -0.94 -2.00
C GLY A 37 -10.16 -0.17 -2.07
N ASN A 38 -11.28 -0.88 -2.00
CA ASN A 38 -12.61 -0.28 -2.00
C ASN A 38 -12.85 0.59 -0.75
N LEU A 39 -12.44 0.10 0.42
CA LEU A 39 -12.54 0.82 1.68
C LEU A 39 -11.85 2.19 1.63
N ASN A 40 -10.74 2.31 0.90
CA ASN A 40 -10.02 3.57 0.75
C ASN A 40 -10.53 4.41 -0.44
N VAL A 41 -10.90 3.77 -1.56
CA VAL A 41 -11.37 4.45 -2.78
C VAL A 41 -12.69 5.19 -2.58
N VAL A 42 -13.67 4.56 -1.93
CA VAL A 42 -15.00 5.14 -1.74
C VAL A 42 -14.95 6.47 -0.97
N PRO A 43 -14.38 6.56 0.25
CA PRO A 43 -14.29 7.83 0.95
C PRO A 43 -13.39 8.84 0.23
N TYR A 44 -12.33 8.39 -0.45
CA TYR A 44 -11.46 9.26 -1.21
C TYR A 44 -12.21 10.00 -2.32
N ILE A 45 -13.06 9.32 -3.08
CA ILE A 45 -13.87 9.94 -4.14
C ILE A 45 -14.85 10.97 -3.56
N LEU A 46 -15.54 10.63 -2.46
CA LEU A 46 -16.48 11.55 -1.80
C LEU A 46 -15.78 12.83 -1.32
N VAL A 47 -14.59 12.71 -0.76
CA VAL A 47 -13.78 13.86 -0.33
C VAL A 47 -13.32 14.68 -1.54
N GLN A 48 -12.86 14.05 -2.61
CA GLN A 48 -12.41 14.75 -3.82
C GLN A 48 -13.54 15.56 -4.47
N GLU A 49 -14.75 15.00 -4.56
CA GLU A 49 -15.91 15.71 -5.07
C GLU A 49 -16.29 16.90 -4.16
N ALA A 50 -16.23 16.73 -2.84
CA ALA A 50 -16.49 17.82 -1.89
C ALA A 50 -15.44 18.95 -1.97
N LEU A 51 -14.18 18.62 -2.31
CA LEU A 51 -13.08 19.58 -2.44
C LEU A 51 -12.98 20.21 -3.84
N ARG A 52 -13.82 19.77 -4.78
CA ARG A 52 -13.87 20.34 -6.13
C ARG A 52 -14.47 21.74 -6.06
N ALA A 53 -13.79 22.72 -6.66
CA ALA A 53 -14.33 24.07 -6.72
C ALA A 53 -15.64 24.09 -7.51
N GLY A 54 -16.56 24.96 -7.12
CA GLY A 54 -17.83 25.12 -7.83
C GLY A 54 -17.68 25.80 -9.21
N PRO A 55 -18.80 25.98 -9.92
CA PRO A 55 -18.84 26.61 -11.25
C PRO A 55 -18.31 28.06 -11.27
N HIS A 56 -18.31 28.73 -10.12
CA HIS A 56 -17.80 30.09 -9.95
C HIS A 56 -16.29 30.16 -9.65
N GLY A 57 -15.59 29.02 -9.63
CA GLY A 57 -14.13 28.99 -9.51
C GLY A 57 -13.43 29.64 -10.71
N SER A 58 -12.21 30.13 -10.52
CA SER A 58 -11.38 30.71 -11.58
C SER A 58 -10.05 29.93 -11.68
N PRO A 59 -9.86 29.02 -12.65
CA PRO A 59 -10.83 28.52 -13.64
C PRO A 59 -11.94 27.66 -13.00
N PRO A 60 -13.11 27.51 -13.67
CA PRO A 60 -14.23 26.74 -13.15
C PRO A 60 -13.84 25.29 -12.84
N ASN A 61 -14.38 24.73 -11.76
CA ASN A 61 -14.17 23.32 -11.39
C ASN A 61 -12.70 22.91 -11.14
N HIS A 62 -11.83 23.85 -10.74
CA HIS A 62 -10.44 23.52 -10.44
C HIS A 62 -10.30 22.54 -9.25
N MET A 63 -9.31 21.66 -9.30
CA MET A 63 -9.06 20.64 -8.26
C MET A 63 -7.87 20.98 -7.34
N ARG A 64 -7.53 22.27 -7.18
CA ARG A 64 -6.34 22.67 -6.41
C ARG A 64 -6.38 22.19 -4.95
N GLN A 65 -7.54 22.22 -4.30
CA GLN A 65 -7.69 21.71 -2.94
C GLN A 65 -7.61 20.17 -2.90
N GLY A 66 -8.26 19.50 -3.85
CA GLY A 66 -8.15 18.05 -4.03
C GLY A 66 -6.70 17.57 -4.21
N LEU A 67 -5.89 18.31 -4.97
CA LEU A 67 -4.47 18.01 -5.16
C LEU A 67 -3.66 18.13 -3.85
N LYS A 68 -3.94 19.16 -3.04
CA LYS A 68 -3.32 19.31 -1.72
C LYS A 68 -3.69 18.15 -0.80
N PHE A 69 -4.96 17.73 -0.81
CA PHE A 69 -5.44 16.59 -0.05
C PHE A 69 -4.70 15.31 -0.43
N THR A 70 -4.59 14.99 -1.73
CA THR A 70 -3.82 13.82 -2.21
C THR A 70 -2.36 13.88 -1.77
N ALA A 71 -1.72 15.05 -1.85
CA ALA A 71 -0.33 15.22 -1.44
C ALA A 71 -0.13 15.00 0.06
N ILE A 72 -1.02 15.55 0.90
CA ILE A 72 -0.98 15.35 2.36
C ILE A 72 -1.21 13.89 2.69
N LEU A 73 -2.21 13.26 2.07
CA LEU A 73 -2.52 11.84 2.29
C LEU A 73 -1.31 10.96 1.95
N ALA A 74 -0.66 11.20 0.81
CA ALA A 74 0.54 10.49 0.39
C ALA A 74 1.69 10.65 1.41
N MET A 75 1.92 11.88 1.90
CA MET A 75 2.95 12.15 2.91
C MET A 75 2.65 11.44 4.24
N VAL A 76 1.39 11.47 4.69
CA VAL A 76 0.96 10.76 5.90
C VAL A 76 1.17 9.26 5.73
N THR A 77 0.71 8.65 4.62
CA THR A 77 0.92 7.22 4.37
C THR A 77 2.38 6.83 4.26
N ALA A 78 3.21 7.66 3.64
CA ALA A 78 4.65 7.42 3.53
C ALA A 78 5.34 7.50 4.91
N SER A 79 4.89 8.39 5.79
CA SER A 79 5.47 8.54 7.13
C SER A 79 5.30 7.27 7.99
N PHE A 80 4.25 6.46 7.76
CA PHE A 80 4.04 5.20 8.47
C PHE A 80 5.21 4.21 8.29
N VAL A 81 5.99 4.32 7.22
CA VAL A 81 7.20 3.49 7.01
C VAL A 81 8.21 3.67 8.15
N PHE A 82 8.32 4.87 8.72
CA PHE A 82 9.23 5.12 9.84
C PHE A 82 8.73 4.51 11.16
N PHE A 83 7.41 4.32 11.29
CA PHE A 83 6.79 3.80 12.51
C PHE A 83 6.61 2.27 12.47
N LEU A 84 6.39 1.70 11.29
CA LEU A 84 6.18 0.28 11.10
C LEU A 84 7.52 -0.45 10.92
N ARG A 85 8.10 -0.91 12.04
CA ARG A 85 9.20 -1.87 12.03
C ARG A 85 8.66 -3.29 11.93
N GLY A 86 8.68 -3.86 10.71
CA GLY A 86 8.43 -5.28 10.50
C GLY A 86 9.60 -6.11 11.05
N LYS A 87 9.42 -6.76 12.20
CA LYS A 87 10.38 -7.75 12.70
C LYS A 87 10.10 -9.08 11.99
N GLN A 88 10.93 -9.46 11.01
CA GLN A 88 10.72 -10.67 10.20
C GLN A 88 11.21 -11.93 10.94
N GLU A 89 10.70 -12.16 12.15
CA GLU A 89 11.08 -13.29 13.02
C GLU A 89 10.84 -14.64 12.33
N ARG A 90 9.81 -14.73 11.48
CA ARG A 90 9.46 -15.96 10.78
C ARG A 90 10.47 -16.38 9.73
N LYS A 91 11.09 -15.45 9.01
CA LYS A 91 12.17 -15.78 8.06
C LYS A 91 13.40 -16.30 8.80
N GLN A 92 13.71 -15.72 9.96
CA GLN A 92 14.81 -16.20 10.80
C GLN A 92 14.55 -17.62 11.32
N ILE A 93 13.31 -17.95 11.67
CA ILE A 93 12.91 -19.30 12.08
C ILE A 93 13.02 -20.30 10.92
N ASP A 94 12.57 -19.94 9.72
CA ASP A 94 12.68 -20.82 8.55
C ASP A 94 14.15 -21.03 8.14
N GLU A 95 14.99 -19.99 8.17
CA GLU A 95 16.44 -20.09 7.94
C GLU A 95 17.14 -20.95 9.01
N ALA A 96 16.71 -20.87 10.27
CA ALA A 96 17.26 -21.68 11.35
C ALA A 96 16.94 -23.18 11.16
N LYS A 97 15.70 -23.51 10.80
CA LYS A 97 15.29 -24.90 10.52
C LYS A 97 15.98 -25.49 9.29
N LEU A 98 16.20 -24.67 8.25
CA LEU A 98 16.96 -25.08 7.07
C LEU A 98 18.42 -25.42 7.42
N LYS A 99 19.07 -24.63 8.29
CA LYS A 99 20.43 -24.92 8.77
C LYS A 99 20.50 -26.18 9.62
N GLU A 100 19.54 -26.38 10.53
CA GLU A 100 19.46 -27.58 11.37
C GLU A 100 19.32 -28.86 10.53
N ASN A 101 18.47 -28.83 9.49
CA ASN A 101 18.30 -29.97 8.59
C ASN A 101 19.52 -30.25 7.71
N GLY A 102 20.29 -29.21 7.33
CA GLY A 102 21.55 -29.38 6.59
C GLY A 102 22.63 -30.05 7.44
N ILE A 103 22.77 -29.66 8.71
CA ILE A 103 23.75 -30.22 9.65
C ILE A 103 23.42 -31.69 9.98
N ASN A 104 22.14 -32.04 10.15
CA ASN A 104 21.73 -33.42 10.39
C ASN A 104 21.92 -34.35 9.17
N SER A 105 22.22 -33.82 7.98
CA SER A 105 22.52 -34.63 6.79
C SER A 105 24.01 -34.92 6.60
N GLU A 106 24.89 -34.23 7.34
CA GLU A 106 26.35 -34.39 7.25
C GLU A 106 26.93 -35.31 8.35
N CYS A 107 26.09 -35.81 9.26
CA CYS A 107 26.46 -36.73 10.34
C CYS A 107 25.83 -38.11 10.15
#